data_AF-A0A1Q3MN37-F1
#
_entry.id   AF-A0A1Q3MN37-F1
#
_cell.length_a   1.000
_cell.length_b   1.000
_cell.length_c   1.000
_cell.angle_alpha   90.00
_cell.angle_beta   90.00
_cell.angle_gamma   90.00
#
_symmetry.space_group_name_H-M   'P 1'
#
loop_
_entity.id
_entity.type
_entity.pdbx_description
1 polymer ?
#
loop_
_entity_poly.entity_id
_entity_poly.type
_entity_poly.pdbx_seq_one_letter_code
_entity_poly.pdbx_strand_id
1 'polypeptide(L)'
;MSYRGDGSGRGIAEAFHDFLTGAAKLLLYAGLFVGLASVGFLIYTAMVFGGGSTGASEAQALSNIDLFQKLMISGLLGAGIGSAFLFWGEELLGAIQVILAGILYFMPLILSSAGVQADNKVVQAALGTIQTGGAAFGVLAICVLVFDIANRMVTRVKQGSKADQIKLGKGIKEEADRQNVFLGKCWQLPFCRKFVREKCPIYHARRTCWREQVGCMCEEQVIRGAMENKAIPKDVVAAAKFIPQNNKLTVVQKRERCKQCVIYNEHQKHKYRAALPAVIVFFIAFYAVCRGFLLSATEGIIQSMNSLVGRLTFSQNPKGPGAVVAEPFQEMLLICVMIILMTYALKLLEYLIFKLKI
;
A
#
# COMPACT_ATOMS: atom_id res chain seq x y z
N MET A 1 6.07 -42.80 -20.27
CA MET A 1 7.07 -41.71 -20.31
C MET A 1 6.97 -40.95 -19.00
N SER A 2 7.80 -41.32 -18.02
CA SER A 2 7.81 -40.73 -16.68
C SER A 2 8.84 -39.59 -16.67
N TYR A 3 8.39 -38.35 -16.49
CA TYR A 3 9.27 -37.21 -16.34
C TYR A 3 9.96 -37.30 -14.97
N ARG A 4 11.15 -37.94 -14.93
CA ARG A 4 12.14 -37.74 -13.87
C ARG A 4 12.74 -36.35 -14.10
N GLY A 5 12.09 -35.32 -13.57
CA GLY A 5 12.66 -33.98 -13.48
C GLY A 5 13.66 -33.93 -12.32
N ASP A 6 14.86 -33.45 -12.58
CA ASP A 6 15.93 -33.25 -11.61
C ASP A 6 15.44 -32.50 -10.36
N GLY A 7 15.38 -33.22 -9.24
CA GLY A 7 14.89 -32.73 -7.95
C GLY A 7 15.97 -32.11 -7.04
N SER A 8 17.24 -32.05 -7.46
CA SER A 8 18.33 -31.63 -6.56
C SER A 8 18.30 -30.13 -6.23
N GLY A 9 17.87 -29.28 -7.16
CA GLY A 9 17.80 -27.82 -6.95
C GLY A 9 16.67 -27.37 -6.04
N ARG A 10 15.59 -28.15 -5.91
CA ARG A 10 14.45 -27.80 -5.04
C ARG A 10 14.77 -28.02 -3.57
N GLY A 11 15.53 -29.07 -3.24
CA GLY A 11 15.87 -29.38 -1.85
C GLY A 11 16.72 -28.32 -1.16
N ILE A 12 17.66 -27.67 -1.87
CA ILE A 12 18.51 -26.62 -1.29
C ILE A 12 17.67 -25.37 -0.98
N ALA A 13 16.78 -24.97 -1.89
CA ALA A 13 15.92 -23.80 -1.69
C ALA A 13 14.93 -24.01 -0.53
N GLU A 14 14.34 -25.21 -0.42
CA GLU A 14 13.45 -25.59 0.67
C GLU A 14 14.18 -25.59 2.01
N ALA A 15 15.35 -26.25 2.10
CA ALA A 15 16.15 -26.28 3.32
C ALA A 15 16.58 -24.88 3.78
N PHE A 16 16.95 -24.00 2.84
CA PHE A 16 17.31 -22.61 3.15
C PHE A 16 16.10 -21.81 3.66
N HIS A 17 14.93 -21.98 3.03
CA HIS A 17 13.69 -21.34 3.47
C HIS A 17 13.28 -21.79 4.88
N ASP A 18 13.39 -23.07 5.19
CA ASP A 18 13.07 -23.63 6.51
C ASP A 18 14.03 -23.10 7.58
N PHE A 19 15.33 -23.02 7.26
CA PHE A 19 16.32 -22.41 8.14
C PHE A 19 15.99 -20.93 8.44
N LEU A 20 15.69 -20.13 7.41
CA LEU A 20 15.31 -18.73 7.57
C LEU A 20 14.03 -18.57 8.41
N THR A 21 13.04 -19.44 8.18
CA THR A 21 11.80 -19.46 8.96
C THR A 21 12.06 -19.80 10.42
N GLY A 22 12.95 -20.75 10.70
CA GLY A 22 13.40 -21.08 12.05
C GLY A 22 14.09 -19.90 12.74
N ALA A 23 15.02 -19.24 12.04
CA ALA A 23 15.72 -18.06 12.54
C ALA A 23 14.76 -16.89 12.81
N ALA A 24 13.78 -16.66 11.93
CA ALA A 24 12.78 -15.61 12.11
C ALA A 24 11.85 -15.86 13.31
N LYS A 25 11.45 -17.13 13.55
CA LYS A 25 10.70 -17.52 14.76
C LYS A 25 11.52 -17.27 16.02
N LEU A 26 12.79 -17.67 16.01
CA LEU A 26 13.69 -17.44 17.14
C LEU A 26 13.83 -15.95 17.43
N LEU A 27 14.10 -15.14 16.40
CA LEU A 27 14.18 -13.67 16.53
C LEU A 27 12.88 -13.05 17.05
N LEU A 28 11.74 -13.52 16.58
CA LEU A 28 10.43 -13.06 17.04
C LEU A 28 10.22 -13.35 18.53
N TYR A 29 10.34 -14.62 18.94
CA TYR A 29 10.04 -15.01 20.31
C TYR A 29 11.09 -14.52 21.31
N ALA A 30 12.39 -14.64 20.98
CA ALA A 30 13.45 -14.12 21.83
C ALA A 30 13.39 -12.59 21.92
N GLY A 31 13.13 -11.91 20.80
CA GLY A 31 12.97 -10.46 20.76
C GLY A 31 11.79 -9.96 21.59
N LEU A 32 10.63 -10.63 21.48
CA LEU A 32 9.46 -10.33 22.31
C LEU A 32 9.74 -10.55 23.80
N PHE A 33 10.38 -11.67 24.15
CA PHE A 33 10.73 -11.96 25.55
C PHE A 33 11.68 -10.90 26.13
N VAL A 34 12.77 -10.59 25.44
CA VAL A 34 13.76 -9.58 25.86
C VAL A 34 13.12 -8.19 25.93
N GLY A 35 12.30 -7.83 24.92
CA GLY A 35 11.58 -6.56 24.88
C GLY A 35 10.63 -6.39 26.07
N LEU A 36 9.77 -7.39 26.32
CA LEU A 36 8.81 -7.36 27.43
C LEU A 36 9.51 -7.35 28.79
N ALA A 37 10.55 -8.16 28.98
CA ALA A 37 11.33 -8.18 30.21
C ALA A 37 12.00 -6.81 30.48
N SER A 38 12.53 -6.18 29.43
CA SER A 38 13.18 -4.87 29.54
C SER A 38 12.18 -3.76 29.84
N VAL A 39 11.04 -3.73 29.14
CA VAL A 39 9.97 -2.77 29.42
C VAL A 39 9.43 -2.96 30.84
N GLY A 40 9.18 -4.20 31.26
CA GLY A 40 8.74 -4.51 32.63
C GLY A 40 9.72 -4.03 33.69
N PHE A 41 11.03 -4.24 33.48
CA PHE A 41 12.08 -3.76 34.39
C PHE A 41 12.13 -2.23 34.46
N LEU A 42 12.03 -1.53 33.33
CA LEU A 42 12.04 -0.07 33.28
C LEU A 42 10.80 0.54 33.95
N ILE A 43 9.63 -0.05 33.74
CA ILE A 43 8.38 0.35 34.42
C ILE A 43 8.51 0.13 35.93
N TYR A 44 8.99 -1.04 36.35
CA TYR A 44 9.22 -1.34 37.76
C TYR A 44 10.18 -0.35 38.41
N THR A 45 11.31 -0.05 37.75
CA THR A 45 12.29 0.93 38.22
C THR A 45 11.65 2.32 38.36
N ALA A 46 10.86 2.76 37.37
CA ALA A 46 10.16 4.04 37.43
C ALA A 46 9.16 4.10 38.60
N MET A 47 8.42 3.02 38.87
CA MET A 47 7.47 2.96 39.98
C MET A 47 8.17 2.97 41.36
N VAL A 48 9.25 2.20 41.53
CA VAL A 48 9.99 2.12 42.80
C VAL A 48 10.63 3.45 43.17
N PHE A 49 11.30 4.10 42.22
CA PHE A 49 11.94 5.41 42.46
C PHE A 49 10.95 6.57 42.44
N GLY A 50 9.83 6.45 41.73
CA GLY A 50 8.73 7.42 41.77
C GLY A 50 7.97 7.43 43.09
N GLY A 51 7.91 6.29 43.80
CA GLY A 51 7.30 6.16 45.12
C GLY A 51 8.17 6.66 46.29
N GLY A 52 9.35 7.23 46.03
CA GLY A 52 10.22 7.80 47.08
C GLY A 52 11.06 6.78 47.86
N SER A 53 11.32 5.58 47.30
CA SER A 53 12.18 4.58 47.94
C SER A 53 13.62 5.10 48.12
N THR A 54 14.11 5.16 49.36
CA THR A 54 15.44 5.68 49.72
C THR A 54 16.53 4.59 49.84
N GLY A 55 16.16 3.31 49.74
CA GLY A 55 17.08 2.18 49.99
C GLY A 55 17.86 1.68 48.77
N ALA A 56 17.56 2.15 47.56
CA ALA A 56 18.17 1.67 46.32
C ALA A 56 19.26 2.63 45.81
N SER A 57 20.41 2.08 45.40
CA SER A 57 21.52 2.87 44.84
C SER A 57 21.14 3.48 43.49
N GLU A 58 21.07 4.81 43.42
CA GLU A 58 20.79 5.58 42.19
C GLU A 58 21.78 5.25 41.07
N ALA A 59 23.07 5.16 41.40
CA ALA A 59 24.11 4.86 40.41
C ALA A 59 23.94 3.48 39.78
N GLN A 60 23.55 2.48 40.58
CA GLN A 60 23.29 1.13 40.07
C GLN A 60 22.03 1.10 39.19
N ALA A 61 20.98 1.85 39.56
CA ALA A 61 19.77 1.96 38.77
C ALA A 61 20.05 2.57 37.38
N LEU A 62 20.82 3.65 37.31
CA LEU A 62 21.20 4.27 36.03
C LEU A 62 22.03 3.34 35.14
N SER A 63 22.98 2.59 35.72
CA SER A 63 23.75 1.58 34.96
C SER A 63 22.86 0.47 34.41
N ASN A 64 21.87 0.03 35.18
CA ASN A 64 20.93 -0.99 34.73
C ASN A 64 20.03 -0.42 33.60
N ILE A 65 19.57 0.82 33.71
CA ILE A 65 18.75 1.47 32.68
C ILE A 65 19.47 1.50 31.32
N ASP A 66 20.77 1.84 31.27
CA ASP A 66 21.55 1.82 30.02
C ASP A 66 21.64 0.41 29.40
N LEU A 67 21.86 -0.62 30.24
CA LEU A 67 21.89 -2.01 29.77
C LEU A 67 20.52 -2.44 29.22
N PHE A 68 19.44 -2.14 29.94
CA PHE A 68 18.09 -2.46 29.52
C PHE A 68 17.61 -1.64 28.32
N GLN A 69 18.14 -0.43 28.10
CA GLN A 69 17.92 0.32 26.87
C GLN A 69 18.42 -0.44 25.65
N LYS A 70 19.67 -0.93 25.71
CA LYS A 70 20.30 -1.70 24.62
C LYS A 70 19.56 -3.01 24.38
N LEU A 71 19.21 -3.73 25.45
CA LEU A 71 18.43 -4.96 25.36
C LEU A 71 17.05 -4.71 24.77
N MET A 72 16.33 -3.69 25.22
CA MET A 72 15.00 -3.35 24.71
C MET A 72 15.04 -3.02 23.22
N ILE A 73 15.96 -2.16 22.78
CA ILE A 73 16.07 -1.79 21.36
C ILE A 73 16.39 -3.03 20.52
N SER A 74 17.37 -3.84 20.94
CA SER A 74 17.74 -5.06 20.21
C SER A 74 16.60 -6.08 20.16
N GLY A 75 15.86 -6.27 21.27
CA GLY A 75 14.71 -7.16 21.35
C GLY A 75 13.54 -6.71 20.48
N LEU A 76 13.19 -5.42 20.52
CA LEU A 76 12.12 -4.85 19.69
C LEU A 76 12.46 -4.90 18.20
N LEU A 77 13.71 -4.59 17.81
CA LEU A 77 14.14 -4.70 16.41
C LEU A 77 14.15 -6.15 15.94
N GLY A 78 14.64 -7.09 16.76
CA GLY A 78 14.59 -8.52 16.47
C GLY A 78 13.15 -9.02 16.30
N ALA A 79 12.24 -8.62 17.19
CA ALA A 79 10.82 -8.95 17.09
C ALA A 79 10.16 -8.35 15.85
N GLY A 80 10.48 -7.10 15.51
CA GLY A 80 9.97 -6.43 14.32
C GLY A 80 10.41 -7.09 13.03
N ILE A 81 11.70 -7.44 12.91
CA ILE A 81 12.26 -8.13 11.74
C ILE A 81 11.70 -9.56 11.65
N GLY A 82 11.67 -10.30 12.75
CA GLY A 82 11.14 -11.66 12.80
C GLY A 82 9.66 -11.72 12.41
N SER A 83 8.84 -10.80 12.93
CA SER A 83 7.42 -10.71 12.56
C SER A 83 7.23 -10.23 11.12
N ALA A 84 8.02 -9.25 10.64
CA ALA A 84 8.01 -8.83 9.24
C ALA A 84 8.25 -10.03 8.30
N PHE A 85 9.26 -10.85 8.58
CA PHE A 85 9.56 -12.02 7.75
C PHE A 85 8.43 -13.07 7.79
N LEU A 86 7.93 -13.41 8.98
CA LEU A 86 6.95 -14.50 9.14
C LEU A 86 5.55 -14.17 8.62
N PHE A 87 5.13 -12.91 8.77
CA PHE A 87 3.77 -12.47 8.43
C PHE A 87 3.78 -11.54 7.21
N TRP A 88 4.79 -11.68 6.33
CA TRP A 88 4.91 -10.84 5.15
C TRP A 88 3.69 -10.98 4.24
N GLY A 89 3.03 -9.86 3.95
CA GLY A 89 1.83 -9.79 3.12
C GLY A 89 0.51 -9.65 3.89
N GLU A 90 0.49 -9.90 5.20
CA GLU A 90 -0.69 -9.65 6.02
C GLU A 90 -0.97 -8.14 6.17
N GLU A 91 -2.24 -7.73 6.01
CA GLU A 91 -2.62 -6.31 6.00
C GLU A 91 -2.52 -5.63 7.36
N LEU A 92 -2.56 -6.42 8.43
CA LEU A 92 -2.59 -5.91 9.79
C LEU A 92 -1.21 -5.77 10.40
N LEU A 93 -0.18 -6.42 9.84
CA LEU A 93 1.13 -6.51 10.48
C LEU A 93 1.75 -5.13 10.72
N GLY A 94 1.91 -4.34 9.64
CA GLY A 94 2.50 -3.00 9.74
C GLY A 94 1.69 -2.08 10.66
N ALA A 95 0.35 -2.18 10.63
CA ALA A 95 -0.51 -1.40 11.52
C ALA A 95 -0.32 -1.79 12.99
N ILE A 96 -0.27 -3.08 13.31
CA ILE A 96 -0.04 -3.58 14.68
C ILE A 96 1.33 -3.14 15.20
N GLN A 97 2.38 -3.23 14.39
CA GLN A 97 3.72 -2.79 14.78
C GLN A 97 3.76 -1.28 15.07
N VAL A 98 3.11 -0.45 14.24
CA VAL A 98 3.01 0.99 14.46
C VAL A 98 2.21 1.32 15.72
N ILE A 99 1.11 0.61 15.97
CA ILE A 99 0.32 0.79 17.20
C ILE A 99 1.15 0.45 18.43
N LEU A 100 1.87 -0.69 18.41
CA LEU A 100 2.72 -1.11 19.51
C LEU A 100 3.86 -0.11 19.77
N ALA A 101 4.50 0.39 18.70
CA ALA A 101 5.48 1.47 18.80
C ALA A 101 4.90 2.74 19.42
N GLY A 102 3.68 3.12 19.01
CA GLY A 102 2.94 4.24 19.59
C GLY A 102 2.69 4.06 21.09
N ILE A 103 2.22 2.88 21.52
CA ILE A 103 2.00 2.57 22.94
C ILE A 103 3.29 2.74 23.74
N LEU A 104 4.42 2.23 23.25
CA LEU A 104 5.72 2.37 23.91
C LEU A 104 6.19 3.83 23.93
N TYR A 105 6.02 4.56 22.82
CA TYR A 105 6.40 5.97 22.74
C TYR A 105 5.59 6.86 23.72
N PHE A 106 4.28 6.60 23.84
CA PHE A 106 3.40 7.32 24.75
C PHE A 106 3.34 6.73 26.17
N MET A 107 4.15 5.70 26.47
CA MET A 107 4.20 5.08 27.80
C MET A 107 4.47 6.07 28.94
N PRO A 108 5.35 7.08 28.81
CA PRO A 108 5.56 8.06 29.88
C PRO A 108 4.28 8.79 30.29
N LEU A 109 3.41 9.08 29.32
CA LEU A 109 2.13 9.74 29.56
C LEU A 109 1.18 8.82 30.33
N ILE A 110 1.11 7.54 29.93
CA ILE A 110 0.29 6.53 30.61
C ILE A 110 0.75 6.35 32.06
N LEU A 111 2.06 6.23 32.29
CA LEU A 111 2.62 6.05 33.63
C LEU A 111 2.45 7.29 34.51
N SER A 112 2.56 8.49 33.93
CA SER A 112 2.30 9.73 34.67
C SER A 112 0.85 9.80 35.17
N SER A 113 -0.11 9.32 34.39
CA SER A 113 -1.52 9.23 34.82
C SER A 113 -1.76 8.21 35.94
N ALA A 114 -0.84 7.25 36.10
CA ALA A 114 -0.84 6.29 37.21
C ALA A 114 -0.10 6.81 38.46
N GLY A 115 0.28 8.09 38.50
CA GLY A 115 0.93 8.74 39.65
C GLY A 115 2.46 8.68 39.66
N VAL A 116 3.09 8.18 38.60
CA VAL A 116 4.57 8.17 38.48
C VAL A 116 5.04 9.56 38.06
N GLN A 117 5.51 10.37 39.01
CA GLN A 117 6.05 11.71 38.73
C GLN A 117 7.53 11.66 38.33
N ALA A 118 7.89 12.41 37.29
CA ALA A 118 9.23 12.42 36.71
C ALA A 118 10.16 13.43 37.39
N ASP A 119 10.15 13.48 38.73
CA ASP A 119 10.96 14.45 39.49
C ASP A 119 12.38 13.91 39.78
N ASN A 120 12.53 12.58 39.75
CA ASN A 120 13.80 11.90 39.96
C ASN A 120 14.51 11.63 38.62
N LYS A 121 15.83 11.85 38.56
CA LYS A 121 16.69 11.55 37.41
C LYS A 121 16.55 10.11 36.93
N VAL A 122 16.41 9.15 37.84
CA VAL A 122 16.23 7.72 37.51
C VAL A 122 14.91 7.49 36.77
N VAL A 123 13.83 8.13 37.23
CA VAL A 123 12.50 8.02 36.62
C VAL A 123 12.52 8.66 35.23
N GLN A 124 13.09 9.85 35.10
CA GLN A 124 13.25 10.52 33.80
C GLN A 124 14.06 9.66 32.82
N ALA A 125 15.17 9.05 33.26
CA ALA A 125 16.01 8.18 32.43
C ALA A 125 15.27 6.91 32.01
N ALA A 126 14.54 6.26 32.92
CA ALA A 126 13.76 5.07 32.61
C ALA A 126 12.63 5.36 31.61
N LEU A 127 11.86 6.42 31.82
CA LEU A 127 10.77 6.81 30.91
C LEU A 127 11.30 7.26 29.54
N GLY A 128 12.38 8.04 29.51
CA GLY A 128 13.04 8.45 28.27
C GLY A 128 13.62 7.26 27.49
N THR A 129 14.11 6.24 28.20
CA THR A 129 14.57 4.99 27.62
C THR A 129 13.43 4.26 26.92
N ILE A 130 12.28 4.07 27.58
CA ILE A 130 11.09 3.43 27.00
C ILE A 130 10.64 4.18 25.74
N GLN A 131 10.55 5.52 25.82
CA GLN A 131 10.17 6.36 24.69
C GLN A 131 11.14 6.23 23.51
N THR A 132 12.45 6.17 23.78
CA THR A 132 13.49 5.97 22.75
C THR A 132 13.37 4.60 22.09
N GLY A 133 13.09 3.55 22.86
CA GLY A 133 12.82 2.22 22.32
C GLY A 133 11.58 2.17 21.44
N GLY A 134 10.49 2.82 21.88
CA GLY A 134 9.27 2.99 21.09
C GLY A 134 9.52 3.73 19.78
N ALA A 135 10.33 4.80 19.81
CA ALA A 135 10.72 5.55 18.61
C ALA A 135 11.55 4.69 17.64
N ALA A 136 12.56 3.97 18.13
CA ALA A 136 13.39 3.10 17.31
C ALA A 136 12.58 1.97 16.65
N PHE A 137 11.68 1.34 17.41
CA PHE A 137 10.77 0.33 16.89
C PHE A 137 9.76 0.91 15.89
N GLY A 138 9.27 2.13 16.14
CA GLY A 138 8.40 2.87 15.23
C GLY A 138 9.04 3.11 13.87
N VAL A 139 10.34 3.42 13.83
CA VAL A 139 11.07 3.56 12.57
C VAL A 139 11.08 2.25 11.78
N LEU A 140 11.36 1.13 12.44
CA LEU A 140 11.31 -0.17 11.77
C LEU A 140 9.88 -0.49 11.27
N ALA A 141 8.87 -0.30 12.12
CA ALA A 141 7.47 -0.58 11.82
C ALA A 141 6.97 0.20 10.60
N ILE A 142 7.32 1.49 10.52
CA ILE A 142 6.95 2.33 9.39
C ILE A 142 7.68 1.88 8.13
N CYS A 143 8.97 1.57 8.18
CA CYS A 143 9.69 1.02 7.02
C CYS A 143 9.00 -0.24 6.49
N VAL A 144 8.64 -1.19 7.37
CA VAL A 144 7.89 -2.41 6.99
C VAL A 144 6.56 -2.05 6.32
N LEU A 145 5.80 -1.11 6.89
CA LEU A 145 4.53 -0.64 6.33
C LEU A 145 4.71 -0.01 4.93
N VAL A 146 5.74 0.83 4.74
CA VAL A 146 6.05 1.43 3.43
C VAL A 146 6.39 0.36 2.40
N PHE A 147 7.23 -0.63 2.77
CA PHE A 147 7.59 -1.73 1.88
C PHE A 147 6.39 -2.61 1.51
N ASP A 148 5.50 -2.93 2.46
CA ASP A 148 4.27 -3.68 2.19
C ASP A 148 3.36 -2.91 1.22
N ILE A 149 3.15 -1.62 1.45
CA ILE A 149 2.35 -0.77 0.57
C ILE A 149 2.98 -0.69 -0.83
N ALA A 150 4.29 -0.50 -0.93
CA ALA A 150 5.01 -0.46 -2.21
C ALA A 150 4.88 -1.79 -2.97
N ASN A 151 5.05 -2.93 -2.30
CA ASN A 151 4.88 -4.25 -2.89
C ASN A 151 3.44 -4.49 -3.36
N ARG A 152 2.45 -4.00 -2.61
CA ARG A 152 1.05 -4.06 -3.04
C ARG A 152 0.78 -3.16 -4.22
N MET A 153 1.37 -1.98 -4.28
CA MET A 153 1.28 -1.13 -5.48
C MET A 153 1.86 -1.85 -6.69
N VAL A 154 3.08 -2.40 -6.58
CA VAL A 154 3.71 -3.17 -7.67
C VAL A 154 2.86 -4.38 -8.06
N THR A 155 2.34 -5.11 -7.08
CA THR A 155 1.48 -6.28 -7.31
C THR A 155 0.18 -5.86 -7.96
N ARG A 156 -0.45 -4.75 -7.57
CA ARG A 156 -1.64 -4.20 -8.24
C ARG A 156 -1.34 -3.72 -9.65
N VAL A 157 -0.17 -3.13 -9.91
CA VAL A 157 0.25 -2.78 -11.28
C VAL A 157 0.41 -4.04 -12.14
N LYS A 158 0.95 -5.12 -11.58
CA LYS A 158 1.16 -6.39 -12.29
C LYS A 158 -0.13 -7.23 -12.45
N GLN A 159 -0.92 -7.34 -11.40
CA GLN A 159 -2.06 -8.26 -11.26
C GLN A 159 -3.42 -7.60 -11.48
N GLY A 160 -3.55 -6.27 -11.32
CA GLY A 160 -4.78 -5.47 -11.50
C GLY A 160 -5.34 -5.49 -12.92
N SER A 161 -4.90 -6.44 -13.75
CA SER A 161 -5.44 -6.73 -15.06
C SER A 161 -5.47 -8.19 -15.48
N LYS A 162 -5.02 -9.12 -14.61
CA LYS A 162 -5.15 -10.56 -14.87
C LYS A 162 -6.39 -11.17 -14.20
N ALA A 163 -6.92 -10.54 -13.14
CA ALA A 163 -8.14 -11.02 -12.48
C ALA A 163 -9.40 -10.91 -13.37
N ASP A 164 -9.40 -10.00 -14.35
CA ASP A 164 -10.44 -9.89 -15.39
C ASP A 164 -10.08 -10.65 -16.69
N GLN A 165 -9.07 -11.52 -16.66
CA GLN A 165 -8.94 -12.54 -17.70
C GLN A 165 -10.11 -13.52 -17.56
N ILE A 166 -11.23 -13.12 -18.15
CA ILE A 166 -12.15 -14.02 -18.86
C ILE A 166 -11.27 -15.11 -19.45
N LYS A 167 -11.38 -16.33 -18.91
CA LYS A 167 -10.75 -17.53 -19.46
C LYS A 167 -11.15 -17.61 -20.92
N LEU A 168 -10.30 -17.15 -21.83
CA LEU A 168 -10.45 -17.46 -23.25
C LEU A 168 -10.43 -18.98 -23.33
N GLY A 169 -11.50 -19.56 -23.89
CA GLY A 169 -11.70 -21.00 -23.95
C GLY A 169 -10.44 -21.74 -24.42
N LYS A 170 -10.15 -22.88 -23.79
CA LYS A 170 -9.07 -23.80 -24.19
C LYS A 170 -9.13 -24.04 -25.70
N GLY A 171 -8.06 -23.75 -26.43
CA GLY A 171 -7.88 -24.19 -27.83
C GLY A 171 -7.74 -23.08 -28.89
N ILE A 172 -7.73 -21.81 -28.52
CA ILE A 172 -7.55 -20.72 -29.51
C ILE A 172 -6.05 -20.42 -29.68
N LYS A 173 -5.48 -20.80 -30.83
CA LYS A 173 -4.14 -20.34 -31.24
C LYS A 173 -4.18 -18.81 -31.36
N GLU A 174 -3.44 -18.11 -30.50
CA GLU A 174 -3.19 -16.68 -30.66
C GLU A 174 -2.32 -16.46 -31.91
N GLU A 175 -2.86 -15.82 -32.94
CA GLU A 175 -2.05 -15.35 -34.06
C GLU A 175 -1.16 -14.20 -33.58
N ALA A 176 0.16 -14.33 -33.77
CA ALA A 176 1.21 -13.46 -33.23
C ALA A 176 1.23 -12.01 -33.77
N ASP A 177 0.18 -11.57 -34.46
CA ASP A 177 0.32 -10.48 -35.42
C ASP A 177 0.12 -9.07 -34.84
N ARG A 178 0.04 -8.86 -33.51
CA ARG A 178 -0.03 -7.48 -32.96
C ARG A 178 0.66 -7.21 -31.63
N GLN A 179 1.37 -6.08 -31.63
CA GLN A 179 1.79 -5.35 -30.45
C GLN A 179 0.59 -4.61 -29.83
N ASN A 180 0.35 -4.82 -28.54
CA ASN A 180 -0.66 -4.09 -27.79
C ASN A 180 -0.21 -2.62 -27.64
N VAL A 181 -0.65 -1.76 -28.56
CA VAL A 181 -0.29 -0.33 -28.56
C VAL A 181 -1.03 0.39 -27.42
N PHE A 182 -0.27 1.14 -26.61
CA PHE A 182 -0.81 1.92 -25.50
C PHE A 182 -1.85 2.92 -25.99
N LEU A 183 -3.07 2.90 -25.41
CA LEU A 183 -4.24 3.68 -25.86
C LEU A 183 -4.56 3.54 -27.36
N GLY A 184 -4.17 2.42 -27.98
CA GLY A 184 -4.41 2.15 -29.39
C GLY A 184 -5.89 2.03 -29.76
N LYS A 185 -6.16 2.16 -31.06
CA LYS A 185 -7.48 1.94 -31.68
C LYS A 185 -7.91 0.47 -31.50
N CYS A 186 -9.20 0.16 -31.65
CA CYS A 186 -9.70 -1.20 -31.38
C CYS A 186 -9.03 -2.30 -32.22
N TRP A 187 -8.57 -1.98 -33.43
CA TRP A 187 -7.81 -2.90 -34.27
C TRP A 187 -6.32 -2.98 -33.94
N GLN A 188 -5.78 -2.17 -33.04
CA GLN A 188 -4.40 -2.33 -32.55
C GLN A 188 -4.35 -3.25 -31.33
N LEU A 189 -5.51 -3.58 -30.76
CA LEU A 189 -5.65 -4.50 -29.63
C LEU A 189 -5.71 -5.96 -30.10
N PRO A 190 -5.30 -6.93 -29.26
CA PRO A 190 -5.28 -8.36 -29.60
C PRO A 190 -6.68 -8.95 -29.86
N PHE A 191 -7.75 -8.28 -29.43
CA PHE A 191 -9.12 -8.76 -29.62
C PHE A 191 -9.64 -8.62 -31.06
N CYS A 192 -9.04 -7.76 -31.88
CA CYS A 192 -9.47 -7.55 -33.25
C CYS A 192 -8.86 -8.61 -34.19
N ARG A 193 -9.65 -9.64 -34.50
CA ARG A 193 -9.25 -10.72 -35.42
C ARG A 193 -9.19 -10.25 -36.88
N LYS A 194 -8.35 -10.90 -37.69
CA LYS A 194 -8.13 -10.53 -39.10
C LYS A 194 -9.42 -10.60 -39.93
N PHE A 195 -10.19 -11.68 -39.79
CA PHE A 195 -11.47 -11.84 -40.52
C PHE A 195 -12.48 -10.73 -40.20
N VAL A 196 -12.58 -10.31 -38.93
CA VAL A 196 -13.47 -9.20 -38.54
C VAL A 196 -12.94 -7.90 -39.14
N ARG A 197 -11.62 -7.66 -39.08
CA ARG A 197 -11.01 -6.40 -39.53
C ARG A 197 -11.25 -6.15 -41.02
N GLU A 198 -11.05 -7.16 -41.85
CA GLU A 198 -11.21 -7.04 -43.31
C GLU A 198 -12.63 -6.64 -43.73
N LYS A 199 -13.63 -6.96 -42.90
CA LYS A 199 -15.05 -6.65 -43.15
C LYS A 199 -15.61 -5.59 -42.20
N CYS A 200 -14.79 -4.99 -41.33
CA CYS A 200 -15.29 -4.05 -40.33
C CYS A 200 -15.43 -2.64 -40.94
N PRO A 201 -16.64 -2.04 -40.94
CA PRO A 201 -16.83 -0.68 -41.48
C PRO A 201 -16.07 0.37 -40.67
N ILE A 202 -15.95 0.17 -39.35
CA ILE A 202 -15.26 1.09 -38.43
C ILE A 202 -13.75 1.11 -38.72
N TYR A 203 -13.17 -0.04 -39.05
CA TYR A 203 -11.76 -0.17 -39.41
C TYR A 203 -11.45 0.61 -40.70
N HIS A 204 -12.23 0.35 -41.77
CA HIS A 204 -12.06 1.03 -43.06
C HIS A 204 -12.36 2.52 -42.97
N ALA A 205 -13.32 2.93 -42.14
CA ALA A 205 -13.60 4.34 -41.83
C ALA A 205 -12.53 5.00 -40.93
N ARG A 206 -11.54 4.25 -40.42
CA ARG A 206 -10.48 4.70 -39.50
C ARG A 206 -10.99 5.39 -38.22
N ARG A 207 -12.23 5.11 -37.78
CA ARG A 207 -12.85 5.65 -36.56
C ARG A 207 -12.73 4.67 -35.39
N THR A 208 -12.94 5.08 -34.15
CA THR A 208 -12.86 4.17 -33.00
C THR A 208 -14.24 3.66 -32.59
N CYS A 209 -14.36 2.37 -32.32
CA CYS A 209 -15.64 1.72 -32.01
C CYS A 209 -16.32 2.30 -30.76
N TRP A 210 -15.55 2.72 -29.76
CA TRP A 210 -16.10 3.30 -28.53
C TRP A 210 -16.62 4.73 -28.73
N ARG A 211 -16.07 5.48 -29.69
CA ARG A 211 -16.54 6.84 -30.00
C ARG A 211 -17.84 6.81 -30.78
N GLU A 212 -17.95 5.85 -31.70
CA GLU A 212 -19.20 5.58 -32.44
C GLU A 212 -20.23 4.81 -31.59
N GLN A 213 -19.84 4.26 -30.43
CA GLN A 213 -20.66 3.39 -29.56
C GLN A 213 -21.20 2.13 -30.27
N VAL A 214 -20.48 1.67 -31.29
CA VAL A 214 -20.82 0.52 -32.13
C VAL A 214 -19.53 -0.25 -32.34
N GLY A 215 -19.51 -1.54 -32.03
CA GLY A 215 -18.31 -2.38 -32.15
C GLY A 215 -18.63 -3.87 -32.21
N CYS A 216 -17.70 -4.67 -32.71
CA CYS A 216 -17.91 -6.11 -32.93
C CYS A 216 -18.25 -6.94 -31.67
N MET A 217 -17.97 -6.41 -30.47
CA MET A 217 -18.23 -7.06 -29.19
C MET A 217 -19.42 -6.45 -28.43
N CYS A 218 -20.00 -5.33 -28.90
CA CYS A 218 -21.13 -4.66 -28.25
C CYS A 218 -22.34 -4.45 -29.17
N GLU A 219 -22.17 -4.63 -30.47
CA GLU A 219 -23.22 -4.57 -31.49
C GLU A 219 -23.16 -5.80 -32.41
N GLU A 220 -24.19 -6.63 -32.36
CA GLU A 220 -24.25 -7.91 -33.07
C GLU A 220 -24.22 -7.74 -34.59
N GLN A 221 -24.78 -6.65 -35.11
CA GLN A 221 -24.82 -6.40 -36.55
C GLN A 221 -23.42 -6.31 -37.17
N VAL A 222 -22.42 -5.83 -36.42
CA VAL A 222 -21.05 -5.71 -36.91
C VAL A 222 -20.41 -7.09 -37.06
N ILE A 223 -20.64 -8.02 -36.13
CA ILE A 223 -20.07 -9.37 -36.22
C ILE A 223 -20.85 -10.22 -37.23
N ARG A 224 -22.18 -10.09 -37.29
CA ARG A 224 -23.01 -10.79 -38.30
C ARG A 224 -22.60 -10.38 -39.72
N GLY A 225 -22.45 -9.09 -39.99
CA GLY A 225 -22.01 -8.61 -41.31
C GLY A 225 -20.61 -9.11 -41.70
N ALA A 226 -19.71 -9.31 -40.72
CA ALA A 226 -18.41 -9.92 -40.97
C ALA A 226 -18.52 -11.43 -41.27
N MET A 227 -19.40 -12.16 -40.58
CA MET A 227 -19.66 -13.58 -40.82
C MET A 227 -20.36 -13.83 -42.17
N GLU A 228 -21.26 -12.93 -42.57
CA GLU A 228 -21.99 -12.97 -43.85
C GLU A 228 -21.13 -12.51 -45.05
N ASN A 229 -19.84 -12.19 -44.84
CA ASN A 229 -18.92 -11.70 -45.86
C ASN A 229 -19.38 -10.44 -46.62
N LYS A 230 -20.18 -9.58 -45.96
CA LYS A 230 -20.69 -8.35 -46.58
C LYS A 230 -19.53 -7.50 -47.12
N ALA A 231 -19.57 -7.16 -48.40
CA ALA A 231 -18.55 -6.35 -49.03
C ALA A 231 -18.62 -4.91 -48.49
N ILE A 232 -17.50 -4.41 -47.98
CA ILE A 232 -17.37 -3.05 -47.43
C ILE A 232 -16.37 -2.32 -48.32
N PRO A 233 -16.72 -1.11 -48.84
CA PRO A 233 -15.80 -0.33 -49.64
C PRO A 233 -14.57 0.08 -48.80
N LYS A 234 -13.39 0.11 -49.43
CA LYS A 234 -12.13 0.53 -48.78
C LYS A 234 -12.02 2.06 -48.62
N ASP A 235 -12.87 2.81 -49.32
CA ASP A 235 -12.93 4.26 -49.19
C ASP A 235 -13.52 4.65 -47.81
N VAL A 236 -12.85 5.58 -47.13
CA VAL A 236 -13.12 5.99 -45.74
C VAL A 236 -14.52 6.59 -45.61
N VAL A 237 -14.92 7.44 -46.56
CA VAL A 237 -16.20 8.15 -46.53
C VAL A 237 -17.34 7.19 -46.85
N ALA A 238 -17.14 6.32 -47.85
CA ALA A 238 -18.09 5.28 -48.18
C ALA A 238 -18.27 4.30 -47.01
N ALA A 239 -17.18 3.81 -46.40
CA ALA A 239 -17.22 2.87 -45.27
C ALA A 239 -17.95 3.42 -44.04
N ALA A 240 -17.86 4.73 -43.78
CA ALA A 240 -18.57 5.37 -42.68
C ALA A 240 -20.11 5.24 -42.80
N LYS A 241 -20.65 5.20 -44.02
CA LYS A 241 -22.08 5.00 -44.27
C LYS A 241 -22.56 3.57 -43.96
N PHE A 242 -21.63 2.60 -43.90
CA PHE A 242 -21.91 1.20 -43.55
C PHE A 242 -21.81 0.92 -42.05
N ILE A 243 -21.53 1.92 -41.20
CA ILE A 243 -21.55 1.75 -39.75
C ILE A 243 -23.01 1.57 -39.30
N PRO A 244 -23.37 0.43 -38.69
CA PRO A 244 -24.75 0.16 -38.32
C PRO A 244 -25.23 1.13 -37.24
N GLN A 245 -26.39 1.73 -37.46
CA GLN A 245 -27.07 2.57 -36.47
C GLN A 245 -28.24 1.80 -35.88
N ASN A 246 -28.06 1.33 -34.64
CA ASN A 246 -29.12 0.64 -33.93
C ASN A 246 -30.14 1.65 -33.38
N ASN A 247 -31.28 1.80 -34.03
CA ASN A 247 -32.33 2.75 -33.60
C ASN A 247 -33.20 2.21 -32.45
N LYS A 248 -33.01 0.96 -32.03
CA LYS A 248 -33.81 0.34 -30.96
C LYS A 248 -33.34 0.69 -29.54
N LEU A 249 -32.09 1.14 -29.40
CA LEU A 249 -31.47 1.44 -28.11
C LEU A 249 -31.21 2.94 -27.98
N THR A 250 -31.47 3.48 -26.78
CA THR A 250 -31.09 4.85 -26.47
C THR A 250 -29.57 5.00 -26.41
N VAL A 251 -29.08 6.24 -26.56
CA VAL A 251 -27.64 6.54 -26.46
C VAL A 251 -27.06 6.12 -25.11
N VAL A 252 -27.85 6.23 -24.03
CA VAL A 252 -27.45 5.80 -22.69
C VAL A 252 -27.27 4.29 -22.62
N GLN A 253 -28.23 3.52 -23.14
CA GLN A 253 -28.16 2.05 -23.19
C GLN A 253 -26.98 1.55 -24.05
N LYS A 254 -26.71 2.22 -25.19
CA LYS A 254 -25.53 1.91 -26.02
C LYS A 254 -24.23 2.16 -25.27
N ARG A 255 -24.14 3.27 -24.52
CA ARG A 255 -23.00 3.58 -23.67
C ARG A 255 -22.80 2.53 -22.58
N GLU A 256 -23.87 2.04 -21.95
CA GLU A 256 -23.79 0.97 -20.94
C GLU A 256 -23.27 -0.36 -21.52
N ARG A 257 -23.75 -0.76 -22.71
CA ARG A 257 -23.19 -1.94 -23.41
C ARG A 257 -21.72 -1.74 -23.77
N CYS A 258 -21.36 -0.55 -24.25
CA CYS A 258 -19.97 -0.24 -24.56
C CYS A 258 -19.09 -0.30 -23.30
N LYS A 259 -19.58 0.18 -22.15
CA LYS A 259 -18.92 0.02 -20.85
C LYS A 259 -18.68 -1.44 -20.50
N GLN A 260 -19.56 -2.37 -20.85
CA GLN A 260 -19.39 -3.81 -20.59
C GLN A 260 -18.46 -4.51 -21.60
N CYS A 261 -18.08 -3.85 -22.71
CA CYS A 261 -17.25 -4.42 -23.75
C CYS A 261 -15.79 -4.62 -23.30
N VAL A 262 -15.21 -5.79 -23.62
CA VAL A 262 -13.80 -6.13 -23.33
C VAL A 262 -12.82 -5.11 -23.93
N ILE A 263 -13.08 -4.64 -25.15
CA ILE A 263 -12.24 -3.64 -25.84
C ILE A 263 -12.25 -2.31 -25.08
N TYR A 264 -13.41 -1.90 -24.57
CA TYR A 264 -13.53 -0.66 -23.81
C TYR A 264 -12.81 -0.78 -22.46
N ASN A 265 -12.97 -1.91 -21.77
CA ASN A 265 -12.30 -2.16 -20.50
C ASN A 265 -10.76 -2.16 -20.65
N GLU A 266 -10.20 -2.71 -21.74
CA GLU A 266 -8.74 -2.57 -21.96
C GLU A 266 -8.31 -1.13 -22.20
N HIS A 267 -9.13 -0.33 -22.87
CA HIS A 267 -8.81 1.09 -23.00
C HIS A 267 -8.82 1.80 -21.63
N GLN A 268 -9.77 1.47 -20.75
CA GLN A 268 -9.82 1.97 -19.38
C GLN A 268 -8.59 1.54 -18.57
N LYS A 269 -8.13 0.30 -18.73
CA LYS A 269 -6.87 -0.16 -18.14
C LYS A 269 -5.66 0.62 -18.67
N HIS A 270 -5.61 0.92 -19.98
CA HIS A 270 -4.54 1.77 -20.52
C HIS A 270 -4.59 3.17 -19.90
N LYS A 271 -5.78 3.79 -19.77
CA LYS A 271 -5.95 5.06 -19.05
C LYS A 271 -5.45 4.97 -17.60
N TYR A 272 -5.81 3.91 -16.87
CA TYR A 272 -5.36 3.69 -15.50
C TYR A 272 -3.83 3.58 -15.42
N ARG A 273 -3.23 2.82 -16.33
CA ARG A 273 -1.76 2.65 -16.39
C ARG A 273 -1.03 3.95 -16.74
N ALA A 274 -1.63 4.86 -17.52
CA ALA A 274 -1.09 6.21 -17.73
C ALA A 274 -1.26 7.11 -16.51
N ALA A 275 -2.42 7.06 -15.85
CA ALA A 275 -2.73 7.96 -14.75
C ALA A 275 -1.99 7.58 -13.46
N LEU A 276 -1.69 6.31 -13.25
CA LEU A 276 -0.99 5.81 -12.06
C LEU A 276 0.36 6.51 -11.80
N PRO A 277 1.32 6.58 -12.75
CA PRO A 277 2.57 7.30 -12.51
C PRO A 277 2.33 8.81 -12.31
N ALA A 278 1.32 9.40 -12.95
CA ALA A 278 0.99 10.80 -12.74
C ALA A 278 0.55 11.08 -11.29
N VAL A 279 -0.26 10.21 -10.68
CA VAL A 279 -0.63 10.32 -9.26
C VAL A 279 0.60 10.20 -8.37
N ILE A 280 1.48 9.23 -8.62
CA ILE A 280 2.70 9.05 -7.83
C ILE A 280 3.61 10.29 -7.90
N VAL A 281 3.88 10.78 -9.11
CA VAL A 281 4.69 11.99 -9.33
C VAL A 281 4.06 13.21 -8.67
N PHE A 282 2.73 13.34 -8.73
CA PHE A 282 1.99 14.41 -8.06
C PHE A 282 2.22 14.39 -6.55
N PHE A 283 2.10 13.24 -5.88
CA PHE A 283 2.31 13.15 -4.42
C PHE A 283 3.76 13.40 -4.02
N ILE A 284 4.75 12.94 -4.82
CA ILE A 284 6.17 13.23 -4.59
C ILE A 284 6.45 14.73 -4.71
N ALA A 285 5.96 15.36 -5.79
CA ALA A 285 6.13 16.79 -6.02
C ALA A 285 5.41 17.63 -4.94
N PHE A 286 4.18 17.24 -4.58
CA PHE A 286 3.41 17.88 -3.51
C PHE A 286 4.15 17.78 -2.17
N TYR A 287 4.72 16.62 -1.83
CA TYR A 287 5.54 16.49 -0.63
C TYR A 287 6.74 17.43 -0.66
N ALA A 288 7.51 17.44 -1.76
CA ALA A 288 8.72 18.26 -1.88
C ALA A 288 8.43 19.77 -1.76
N VAL A 289 7.34 20.25 -2.37
CA VAL A 289 6.96 21.67 -2.36
C VAL A 289 6.31 22.08 -1.03
N CYS A 290 5.44 21.24 -0.48
CA CYS A 290 4.66 21.56 0.71
C CYS A 290 5.30 21.07 2.02
N ARG A 291 6.51 20.49 1.98
CA ARG A 291 7.18 19.89 3.16
C ARG A 291 7.15 20.79 4.39
N GLY A 292 7.64 22.03 4.26
CA GLY A 292 7.72 22.95 5.41
C GLY A 292 6.35 23.25 6.03
N PHE A 293 5.36 23.53 5.19
CA PHE A 293 3.98 23.76 5.65
C PHE A 293 3.38 22.52 6.32
N LEU A 294 3.59 21.35 5.73
CA LEU A 294 3.09 20.08 6.26
C LEU A 294 3.71 19.73 7.61
N LEU A 295 5.02 19.95 7.80
CA LEU A 295 5.69 19.75 9.08
C LEU A 295 5.12 20.67 10.16
N SER A 296 4.98 21.96 9.86
CA SER A 296 4.36 22.92 10.79
C SER A 296 2.92 22.52 11.14
N ALA A 297 2.15 22.04 10.16
CA ALA A 297 0.80 21.54 10.40
C ALA A 297 0.80 20.29 11.30
N THR A 298 1.69 19.33 11.06
CA THR A 298 1.82 18.13 11.92
C THR A 298 2.24 18.49 13.33
N GLU A 299 3.15 19.44 13.52
CA GLU A 299 3.54 19.92 14.83
C GLU A 299 2.35 20.56 15.55
N GLY A 300 1.58 21.40 14.86
CA GLY A 300 0.35 22.00 15.40
C GLY A 300 -0.69 20.94 15.83
N ILE A 301 -0.85 19.87 15.06
CA ILE A 301 -1.74 18.75 15.42
C ILE A 301 -1.22 18.01 16.65
N ILE A 302 0.08 17.70 16.73
CA ILE A 302 0.68 17.02 17.88
C ILE A 302 0.54 17.88 19.14
N GLN A 303 0.84 19.18 19.06
CA GLN A 303 0.67 20.10 20.18
C GLN A 303 -0.80 20.18 20.63
N SER A 304 -1.74 20.19 19.67
CA SER A 304 -3.17 20.17 19.95
C SER A 304 -3.60 18.88 20.65
N MET A 305 -3.13 17.72 20.17
CA MET A 305 -3.38 16.42 20.80
C MET A 305 -2.78 16.34 22.20
N ASN A 306 -1.53 16.79 22.39
CA ASN A 306 -0.90 16.84 23.71
C ASN A 306 -1.69 17.74 24.68
N SER A 307 -2.19 18.88 24.20
CA SER A 307 -3.02 19.75 25.02
C SER A 307 -4.37 19.12 25.39
N LEU A 308 -4.99 18.38 24.47
CA LEU A 308 -6.25 17.68 24.70
C LEU A 308 -6.07 16.53 25.68
N VAL A 309 -5.01 15.72 25.52
CA VAL A 309 -4.71 14.64 26.45
C VAL A 309 -4.32 15.19 27.81
N GLY A 310 -3.51 16.26 27.88
CA GLY A 310 -3.17 16.92 29.14
C GLY A 310 -4.40 17.44 29.91
N ARG A 311 -5.42 17.91 29.19
CA ARG A 311 -6.73 18.26 29.79
C ARG A 311 -7.48 17.04 30.31
N LEU A 312 -7.46 15.93 29.56
CA LEU A 312 -8.12 14.67 29.97
C LEU A 312 -7.42 13.98 31.15
N THR A 313 -6.10 14.17 31.30
CA THR A 313 -5.30 13.58 32.38
C THR A 313 -5.14 14.49 33.60
N PHE A 314 -5.83 15.64 33.63
CA PHE A 314 -5.75 16.62 34.72
C PHE A 314 -4.31 17.09 35.05
N SER A 315 -3.42 17.09 34.06
CA SER A 315 -2.05 17.57 34.26
C SER A 315 -2.05 19.08 34.51
N GLN A 316 -1.49 19.52 35.65
CA GLN A 316 -1.36 20.95 35.97
C GLN A 316 -0.36 21.67 35.04
N ASN A 317 0.51 20.91 34.35
CA ASN A 317 1.36 21.39 33.27
C ASN A 317 1.01 20.65 31.97
N PRO A 318 -0.01 21.10 31.22
CA PRO A 318 -0.34 20.52 29.91
C PRO A 318 0.79 20.75 28.88
N LYS A 319 1.67 21.71 29.15
CA LYS A 319 2.97 21.86 28.51
C LYS A 319 4.01 21.10 29.34
N GLY A 320 3.91 19.78 29.41
CA GLY A 320 4.94 18.95 30.03
C GLY A 320 6.33 19.29 29.42
N PRO A 321 7.43 19.04 30.16
CA PRO A 321 8.77 19.39 29.71
C PRO A 321 8.98 18.84 28.30
N GLY A 322 9.26 19.75 27.38
CA GLY A 322 9.12 19.58 25.94
C GLY A 322 9.36 18.16 25.45
N ALA A 323 8.26 17.45 25.18
CA ALA A 323 8.27 16.40 24.17
C ALA A 323 8.49 17.09 22.81
N VAL A 324 9.70 17.62 22.62
CA VAL A 324 10.23 17.98 21.31
C VAL A 324 10.27 16.64 20.60
N VAL A 325 9.20 16.39 19.87
CA VAL A 325 9.13 15.22 19.02
C VAL A 325 10.31 15.36 18.09
N ALA A 326 11.24 14.41 18.17
CA ALA A 326 12.45 14.45 17.36
C ALA A 326 12.04 14.71 15.90
N GLU A 327 12.66 15.71 15.27
CA GLU A 327 12.45 16.06 13.86
C GLU A 327 12.35 14.83 12.94
N PRO A 328 13.21 13.78 13.05
CA PRO A 328 13.07 12.57 12.23
C PRO A 328 11.75 11.82 12.43
N PHE A 329 11.17 11.83 13.63
CA PHE A 329 9.88 11.19 13.87
C PHE A 329 8.74 11.96 13.21
N GLN A 330 8.76 13.30 13.24
CA GLN A 330 7.74 14.12 12.58
C GLN A 330 7.77 13.94 11.06
N GLU A 331 8.96 13.96 10.46
CA GLU A 331 9.16 13.65 9.04
C GLU A 331 8.59 12.28 8.69
N MET A 332 8.88 11.29 9.53
CA MET A 332 8.43 9.94 9.29
C MET A 332 6.90 9.79 9.37
N LEU A 333 6.28 10.41 10.38
CA LEU A 333 4.83 10.47 10.52
C LEU A 333 4.20 11.15 9.30
N LEU A 334 4.81 12.23 8.81
CA LEU A 334 4.33 12.92 7.63
C LEU A 334 4.39 12.03 6.39
N ILE A 335 5.49 11.29 6.19
CA ILE A 335 5.62 10.31 5.10
C ILE A 335 4.50 9.27 5.17
N CYS A 336 4.19 8.75 6.37
CA CYS A 336 3.07 7.80 6.56
C CYS A 336 1.73 8.39 6.11
N VAL A 337 1.42 9.62 6.54
CA VAL A 337 0.18 10.31 6.16
C VAL A 337 0.12 10.49 4.64
N MET A 338 1.22 10.87 4.02
CA MET A 338 1.31 11.04 2.56
C MET A 338 1.07 9.73 1.81
N ILE A 339 1.61 8.62 2.29
CA ILE A 339 1.38 7.30 1.71
C ILE A 339 -0.11 6.92 1.83
N ILE A 340 -0.72 7.15 3.00
CA ILE A 340 -2.15 6.88 3.22
C ILE A 340 -3.01 7.69 2.23
N LEU A 341 -2.76 9.00 2.12
CA LEU A 341 -3.46 9.88 1.18
C LEU A 341 -3.28 9.42 -0.28
N MET A 342 -2.07 9.03 -0.66
CA MET A 342 -1.78 8.46 -1.99
C MET A 342 -2.56 7.15 -2.21
N THR A 343 -2.65 6.26 -1.23
CA THR A 343 -3.44 5.03 -1.32
C THR A 343 -4.93 5.34 -1.55
N TYR A 344 -5.50 6.30 -0.83
CA TYR A 344 -6.89 6.73 -1.05
C TYR A 344 -7.09 7.37 -2.43
N ALA A 345 -6.14 8.19 -2.89
CA ALA A 345 -6.17 8.77 -4.23
C ALA A 345 -6.12 7.69 -5.33
N LEU A 346 -5.32 6.63 -5.16
CA LEU A 346 -5.29 5.49 -6.08
C LEU A 346 -6.60 4.71 -6.08
N LYS A 347 -7.24 4.52 -4.91
CA LYS A 347 -8.59 3.92 -4.83
C LYS A 347 -9.64 4.78 -5.54
N LEU A 348 -9.56 6.11 -5.37
CA LEU A 348 -10.44 7.04 -6.07
C LEU A 348 -10.22 6.98 -7.58
N LEU A 349 -8.97 6.96 -8.05
CA LEU A 349 -8.62 6.80 -9.46
C LEU A 349 -9.19 5.49 -10.03
N GLU A 350 -9.05 4.38 -9.30
CA GLU A 350 -9.61 3.08 -9.68
C GLU A 350 -11.14 3.14 -9.80
N TYR A 351 -11.81 3.78 -8.83
CA TYR A 351 -13.26 4.00 -8.88
C TYR A 351 -13.68 4.84 -10.10
N LEU A 352 -12.98 5.96 -10.38
CA LEU A 352 -13.28 6.82 -11.52
C LEU A 352 -13.10 6.10 -12.87
N ILE A 353 -12.06 5.28 -13.00
CA ILE A 353 -11.73 4.62 -14.27
C ILE A 353 -12.52 3.32 -14.49
N PHE A 354 -12.66 2.47 -13.48
CA PHE A 354 -13.29 1.15 -13.66
C PHE A 354 -14.77 1.10 -13.28
N LYS A 355 -15.21 1.86 -12.26
CA LYS A 355 -16.63 1.88 -11.83
C LYS A 355 -17.40 2.96 -12.59
N LEU A 356 -16.92 4.21 -12.52
CA LEU A 356 -17.59 5.34 -13.15
C LEU A 356 -17.36 5.33 -14.69
N LYS A 357 -16.20 4.82 -15.12
CA LYS A 357 -15.78 4.67 -16.54
C LYS A 357 -15.72 6.00 -17.29
N ILE A 358 -15.11 7.00 -16.65
CA ILE A 358 -14.83 8.33 -17.23
C ILE A 358 -13.74 8.27 -18.32
#